data_AF-A0A8J2NQD7-F1
#
_entry.id   AF-A0A8J2NQD7-F1
#
_cell.length_a   1.000
_cell.length_b   1.000
_cell.length_c   1.000
_cell.angle_alpha   90.00
_cell.angle_beta   90.00
_cell.angle_gamma   90.00
#
_symmetry.space_group_name_H-M   'P 1'
#
loop_
_entity.id
_entity.type
_entity.pdbx_description
1 polymer ?
#
loop_
_entity_poly.entity_id
_entity_poly.type
_entity_poly.pdbx_seq_one_letter_code
_entity_poly.pdbx_strand_id
1 'polypeptide(L)' 'YPTVKSTGNQMSSRLMSCNSANALVLLPQGTDSVPELTQGAVVEAYLISSA' A
#
# COMPACT_ATOMS: atom_id res chain seq x y z
N TYR A 1 -2.52 -13.82 -7.48
CA TYR A 1 -2.34 -12.36 -7.59
C TYR A 1 -0.96 -11.99 -7.07
N PRO A 2 -0.30 -10.95 -7.61
CA PRO A 2 0.93 -10.43 -7.00
C PRO A 2 0.66 -10.04 -5.54
N THR A 3 1.66 -10.25 -4.68
CA THR A 3 1.55 -9.93 -3.25
C THR A 3 2.30 -8.64 -2.96
N VAL A 4 1.72 -7.77 -2.14
CA VAL A 4 2.35 -6.50 -1.74
C VAL A 4 2.92 -6.61 -0.34
N LYS A 5 4.07 -5.96 -0.13
CA LYS A 5 4.65 -5.73 1.19
C LYS A 5 4.76 -4.23 1.43
N SER A 6 4.27 -3.73 2.56
CA SER A 6 4.42 -2.32 2.94
C SER A 6 5.91 -1.96 3.10
N THR A 7 6.27 -0.75 2.71
CA THR A 7 7.62 -0.19 2.86
C THR A 7 7.89 0.38 4.26
N GLY A 8 6.94 0.22 5.19
CA GLY A 8 7.03 0.70 6.57
C GLY A 8 6.08 1.87 6.84
N ASN A 9 6.51 2.80 7.70
CA ASN A 9 5.71 3.97 8.07
C ASN A 9 5.52 4.91 6.86
N GLN A 10 4.27 5.25 6.56
CA GLN A 10 3.83 6.02 5.39
C GLN A 10 3.66 7.52 5.67
N MET A 11 4.32 8.04 6.72
CA MET A 11 4.37 9.48 6.99
C MET A 11 4.99 10.22 5.79
N SER A 12 4.31 11.27 5.32
CA SER A 12 4.69 12.00 4.11
C SER A 12 6.07 12.65 4.17
N SER A 13 6.57 13.00 5.36
CA SER A 13 7.90 13.55 5.57
C SER A 13 9.02 12.51 5.44
N ARG A 14 8.70 11.21 5.38
CA ARG A 14 9.68 10.12 5.33
C ARG A 14 9.87 9.61 3.91
N LEU A 15 10.64 10.34 3.11
CA LEU A 15 10.92 9.98 1.70
C LEU A 15 11.47 8.55 1.52
N MET A 16 12.16 8.00 2.53
CA MET A 16 12.68 6.63 2.49
C MET A 16 11.59 5.55 2.31
N SER A 17 10.31 5.83 2.61
CA SER A 17 9.22 4.89 2.29
C SER A 17 9.01 4.71 0.78
N CYS A 18 9.49 5.65 -0.05
CA CYS A 18 9.41 5.59 -1.51
C CYS A 18 10.63 4.95 -2.18
N ASN A 19 11.76 4.76 -1.47
CA ASN A 19 13.05 4.38 -2.07
C ASN A 19 12.99 3.08 -2.88
N SER A 20 12.24 2.09 -2.41
CA SER A 20 12.04 0.80 -3.09
C SER A 20 10.57 0.54 -3.44
N ALA A 21 9.73 1.58 -3.43
CA ALA A 21 8.32 1.45 -3.78
C ALA A 21 8.18 1.30 -5.30
N ASN A 22 7.54 0.22 -5.75
CA ASN A 22 7.21 -0.02 -7.15
C ASN A 22 5.71 0.11 -7.47
N ALA A 23 4.87 0.22 -6.43
CA ALA A 23 3.44 0.37 -6.55
C ALA A 23 2.88 1.27 -5.43
N LEU A 24 1.75 1.91 -5.72
CA LEU A 24 0.92 2.63 -4.76
C LEU A 24 -0.33 1.80 -4.49
N VAL A 25 -0.52 1.37 -3.25
CA VAL A 25 -1.71 0.60 -2.82
C VAL A 25 -2.85 1.55 -2.52
N LEU A 26 -4.03 1.28 -3.09
CA LEU A 26 -5.24 2.04 -2.81
C LEU A 26 -5.92 1.40 -1.61
N LEU A 27 -5.71 1.99 -0.44
CA LEU A 27 -6.46 1.64 0.74
C LEU A 27 -7.87 2.23 0.58
N PRO A 28 -8.93 1.42 0.72
CA PRO A 28 -10.29 1.96 0.73
C PRO A 28 -10.42 2.97 1.86
N GLN A 29 -11.30 3.96 1.70
CA GLN A 29 -11.65 4.83 2.82
C GLN A 29 -12.15 3.93 3.96
N GLY A 30 -11.53 4.05 5.13
CA GLY A 30 -11.93 3.30 6.32
C GLY A 30 -13.38 3.61 6.61
N THR A 31 -14.26 2.69 6.24
CA THR A 31 -15.66 2.72 6.67
C THR A 31 -15.70 2.07 8.04
N ASP A 32 -16.68 2.43 8.88
CA ASP A 32 -16.86 1.81 10.20
C ASP A 32 -16.96 0.26 10.14
N SER A 33 -17.25 -0.28 8.94
CA SER A 33 -17.37 -1.71 8.68
C SER A 33 -16.03 -2.43 8.45
N VAL A 34 -14.97 -1.74 8.01
CA VAL A 34 -13.65 -2.33 7.75
C VAL A 34 -12.55 -1.39 8.28
N PRO A 35 -12.29 -1.41 9.60
CA PRO A 35 -11.32 -0.53 10.22
C PRO A 35 -9.86 -0.91 9.89
N GLU A 36 -9.61 -2.15 9.48
CA GLU A 36 -8.28 -2.68 9.20
C GLU A 36 -8.33 -3.68 8.04
N LEU A 37 -7.25 -3.72 7.25
CA LEU A 37 -7.05 -4.75 6.23
C LEU A 37 -6.23 -5.91 6.80
N THR A 38 -6.79 -7.12 6.74
CA THR A 38 -6.09 -8.34 7.10
C THR A 38 -5.23 -8.87 5.95
N GLN A 39 -4.20 -9.64 6.27
CA GLN A 39 -3.42 -10.35 5.26
C GLN A 39 -4.33 -11.21 4.38
N GLY A 40 -4.08 -11.20 3.06
CA GLY A 40 -4.88 -11.91 2.07
C GLY A 40 -6.03 -11.10 1.48
N ALA A 41 -6.32 -9.91 2.01
CA ALA A 41 -7.27 -8.99 1.38
C ALA A 41 -6.78 -8.55 -0.01
N VAL A 42 -7.72 -8.49 -0.96
CA VAL A 42 -7.45 -8.00 -2.32
C VAL A 42 -7.71 -6.50 -2.36
N VAL A 43 -6.76 -5.75 -2.88
CA VAL A 43 -6.80 -4.30 -3.00
C VAL A 43 -6.34 -3.87 -4.39
N GLU A 44 -6.75 -2.68 -4.79
CA GLU A 44 -6.27 -2.05 -6.01
C GLU A 44 -4.87 -1.46 -5.79
N ALA A 45 -4.07 -1.42 -6.86
CA ALA A 45 -2.76 -0.78 -6.84
C ALA A 45 -2.39 -0.19 -8.20
N TYR A 46 -1.74 0.97 -8.17
CA TYR A 46 -1.08 1.54 -9.34
C TYR A 46 0.38 1.13 -9.37
N LEU A 47 0.83 0.56 -10.49
CA LEU A 47 2.25 0.36 -10.73
C LEU A 47 2.87 1.71 -11.12
N ILE A 48 3.93 2.10 -10.42
CA ILE A 48 4.63 3.37 -10.62
C ILE A 48 6.08 3.20 -11.08
N SER A 49 6.58 1.97 -11.05
CA SER A 49 7.87 1.57 -11.58
C SER A 49 7.70 0.28 -12.36
N SER A 50 8.45 0.15 -13.45
CA SER A 50 8.41 -1.02 -14.32
C SER A 50 9.12 -2.24 -13.74
N ALA A 51 9.87 -2.08 -12.63
CA ALA A 51 10.73 -3.09 -11.99
C ALA A 51 11.32 -4.12 -12.98
#